data_AF-A0A3N5TZ31-F1
#
_entry.id   AF-A0A3N5TZ31-F1
#
_cell.length_a   1.000
_cell.length_b   1.000
_cell.length_c   1.000
_cell.angle_alpha   90.00
_cell.angle_beta   90.00
_cell.angle_gamma   90.00
#
_symmetry.space_group_name_H-M   'P 1'
#
loop_
_entity.id
_entity.type
_entity.pdbx_description
1 polymer ?
#
loop_
_entity_poly.entity_id
_entity_poly.type
_entity_poly.pdbx_seq_one_letter_code
_entity_poly.pdbx_strand_id
1 'polypeptide(L)'
;MNRFSMLTLMIVLAIIILFAGCAGVPKGDIKVKEEPVTFVDQAPKTMAVLPFENNSVTDPDRYAPLSKGLSAMLITDLKNSSTSLQLIEREKIQALLKEIAMS
;
A
#
# COMPACT_ATOMS: atom_id res chain seq x y z
N MET A 1 -12.10 9.54 50.38
CA MET A 1 -12.07 8.62 49.23
C MET A 1 -10.76 7.85 49.27
N ASN A 2 -10.79 6.59 49.69
CA ASN A 2 -9.57 5.82 50.00
C ASN A 2 -8.81 5.49 48.70
N ARG A 3 -7.49 5.67 48.70
CA ARG A 3 -6.64 5.43 47.51
C ARG A 3 -6.80 4.02 46.94
N PHE A 4 -7.10 3.03 47.79
CA PHE A 4 -7.44 1.66 47.40
C PHE A 4 -8.77 1.53 46.65
N SER A 5 -9.78 2.32 47.03
CA SER A 5 -11.08 2.36 46.34
C SER A 5 -10.97 3.01 44.96
N MET A 6 -10.07 3.98 44.79
CA MET A 6 -9.83 4.59 43.48
C MET A 6 -9.06 3.66 42.54
N LEU A 7 -8.08 2.91 43.07
CA LEU A 7 -7.30 1.94 42.29
C LEU A 7 -8.18 0.79 41.80
N THR A 8 -9.08 0.28 42.63
CA THR A 8 -10.04 -0.76 42.24
C THR A 8 -11.02 -0.26 41.17
N LEU A 9 -11.51 0.97 41.30
CA LEU A 9 -12.37 1.59 40.27
C LEU A 9 -11.67 1.68 38.91
N MET A 10 -10.39 2.08 38.89
CA MET A 10 -9.61 2.21 37.66
C MET A 10 -9.34 0.86 36.98
N ILE A 11 -9.07 -0.18 37.76
CA ILE A 11 -8.86 -1.54 37.23
C ILE A 11 -10.17 -2.08 36.61
N VAL A 12 -11.31 -1.88 37.29
CA VAL A 12 -12.61 -2.28 36.75
C VAL A 12 -12.95 -1.51 35.46
N LEU A 13 -12.68 -0.21 35.42
CA LEU A 13 -12.88 0.62 34.22
C LEU A 13 -12.03 0.15 33.04
N ALA A 14 -10.75 -0.19 33.27
CA ALA A 14 -9.85 -0.68 32.22
C ALA A 14 -10.30 -2.04 31.65
N ILE A 15 -10.83 -2.92 32.50
CA ILE A 15 -11.37 -4.23 32.08
C ILE A 15 -12.62 -4.03 31.21
N ILE A 16 -13.52 -3.12 31.59
CA ILE A 16 -14.73 -2.81 30.82
C ILE A 16 -14.37 -2.27 29.42
N ILE A 17 -13.35 -1.43 29.30
CA ILE A 17 -12.89 -0.89 28.00
C ILE A 17 -12.31 -2.01 27.12
N LEU A 18 -11.59 -2.97 27.70
CA LEU A 18 -11.05 -4.13 26.96
C LEU A 18 -12.16 -5.03 26.40
N PHE A 19 -13.26 -5.21 27.13
CA PHE A 19 -14.38 -6.04 26.67
C PHE A 19 -15.36 -5.32 25.73
N ALA A 20 -15.41 -3.97 25.76
CA ALA A 20 -16.28 -3.18 24.88
C ALA A 20 -15.71 -2.94 23.47
N GLY A 21 -14.45 -3.29 23.21
CA GLY A 21 -13.76 -3.05 21.92
C GLY A 21 -14.14 -3.98 20.76
N CYS A 22 -15.00 -4.99 20.97
CA CYS A 22 -15.37 -5.99 19.94
C CYS A 22 -16.87 -5.97 19.60
N ALA A 23 -17.53 -4.80 19.60
CA ALA A 23 -18.87 -4.68 19.06
C ALA A 23 -18.79 -4.46 17.54
N GLY A 24 -18.79 -5.56 16.79
CA GLY A 24 -19.02 -5.55 15.36
C GLY A 24 -20.35 -4.85 15.03
N VAL A 25 -20.34 -4.04 13.97
CA VAL A 25 -21.49 -3.27 13.47
C VAL A 25 -22.73 -4.19 13.36
N PRO A 26 -23.85 -3.86 14.03
CA PRO A 26 -25.10 -4.57 13.80
C PRO A 26 -25.56 -4.27 12.36
N LYS A 27 -25.63 -5.30 11.53
CA LYS A 27 -26.28 -5.24 10.21
C LYS A 27 -27.77 -5.01 10.47
N GLY A 28 -28.18 -3.74 10.46
CA GLY A 28 -29.58 -3.38 10.30
C GLY A 28 -30.04 -3.83 8.92
N ASP A 29 -31.21 -4.47 8.86
CA ASP A 29 -31.86 -4.89 7.63
C ASP A 29 -32.18 -3.67 6.76
N ILE A 30 -31.22 -3.28 5.93
CA ILE A 30 -31.49 -2.41 4.79
C ILE A 30 -32.25 -3.29 3.82
N LYS A 31 -33.53 -3.00 3.62
CA LYS A 31 -34.32 -3.55 2.52
C LYS A 31 -33.74 -3.02 1.20
N VAL A 32 -32.60 -3.56 0.80
CA VAL A 32 -31.94 -3.28 -0.47
C VAL A 32 -32.83 -3.92 -1.54
N LYS A 33 -33.44 -3.08 -2.36
CA LYS A 33 -33.98 -3.48 -3.65
C LYS A 33 -32.88 -4.24 -4.38
N GLU A 34 -33.02 -5.55 -4.51
CA GLU A 34 -32.07 -6.43 -5.17
C GLU A 34 -31.97 -6.05 -6.65
N GLU A 35 -31.10 -5.09 -6.96
CA GLU A 35 -30.34 -5.16 -8.19
C GLU A 35 -29.02 -5.84 -7.87
N PRO A 36 -28.59 -6.83 -8.68
CA PRO A 36 -27.43 -7.63 -8.39
C PRO A 36 -26.19 -6.74 -8.40
N VAL A 37 -25.65 -6.42 -7.22
CA VAL A 37 -24.34 -5.81 -7.09
C VAL A 37 -23.32 -6.88 -7.44
N THR A 38 -22.89 -6.88 -8.70
CA THR A 38 -21.71 -7.60 -9.15
C THR A 38 -20.50 -6.99 -8.45
N PHE A 39 -20.09 -7.59 -7.34
CA PHE A 39 -18.75 -7.37 -6.80
C PHE A 39 -17.75 -7.93 -7.81
N VAL A 40 -17.29 -7.08 -8.72
CA VAL A 40 -16.11 -7.40 -9.51
C VAL A 40 -14.95 -7.39 -8.54
N ASP A 41 -14.49 -8.58 -8.15
CA ASP A 41 -13.22 -8.78 -7.47
C ASP A 41 -12.10 -8.36 -8.44
N GLN A 42 -11.91 -7.06 -8.58
CA GLN A 42 -10.88 -6.51 -9.45
C GLN A 42 -9.54 -6.71 -8.75
N ALA A 43 -8.88 -7.81 -9.12
CA ALA A 43 -7.49 -8.05 -8.75
C ALA A 43 -6.69 -6.75 -8.89
N PRO A 44 -5.89 -6.35 -7.88
CA PRO A 44 -5.21 -5.07 -7.87
C PRO A 44 -4.36 -4.93 -9.13
N LYS A 45 -4.59 -3.84 -9.86
CA LYS A 45 -3.91 -3.60 -11.13
C LYS A 45 -2.43 -3.36 -10.85
N THR A 46 -1.61 -4.37 -11.13
CA THR A 46 -0.18 -4.31 -10.87
C THR A 46 0.54 -3.51 -11.95
N MET A 47 1.42 -2.60 -11.55
CA MET A 47 2.27 -1.83 -12.45
C MET A 47 3.73 -2.01 -12.04
N ALA A 48 4.58 -2.40 -12.99
CA ALA A 48 6.01 -2.43 -12.81
C ALA A 48 6.62 -1.09 -13.24
N VAL A 49 7.50 -0.54 -12.42
CA VAL A 49 8.33 0.62 -12.79
C VAL A 49 9.75 0.11 -13.03
N LEU A 50 10.26 0.34 -14.24
CA LEU A 50 11.61 -0.06 -14.62
C LEU A 50 12.61 1.07 -14.30
N PRO A 51 13.90 0.75 -14.11
CA PRO A 51 14.94 1.76 -14.00
C PRO A 51 15.00 2.62 -15.27
N PHE A 52 15.20 3.93 -15.09
CA PHE A 52 15.29 4.88 -16.20
C PHE A 52 16.55 4.63 -17.04
N GLU A 53 16.46 4.84 -18.36
CA GLU A 53 17.63 4.79 -19.23
C GLU A 53 18.50 6.03 -19.02
N ASN A 54 19.80 5.81 -18.86
CA ASN A 54 20.78 6.89 -18.84
C ASN A 54 21.23 7.19 -20.27
N ASN A 55 20.73 8.28 -20.82
CA ASN A 55 21.08 8.77 -22.15
C ASN A 55 22.06 9.96 -22.12
N SER A 56 22.81 10.13 -21.01
CA SER A 56 23.85 11.17 -20.93
C SER A 56 24.95 10.91 -21.96
N VAL A 57 25.17 11.90 -22.82
CA VAL A 57 26.23 11.86 -23.85
C VAL A 57 27.58 12.31 -23.29
N THR A 58 27.56 13.18 -22.27
CA THR A 58 28.76 13.86 -21.78
C THR A 58 29.39 13.17 -20.57
N ASP A 59 28.58 12.60 -19.69
CA ASP A 59 29.04 12.05 -18.41
C ASP A 59 28.17 10.87 -17.96
N PRO A 60 28.21 9.73 -18.67
CA PRO A 60 27.33 8.59 -18.39
C PRO A 60 27.61 7.98 -17.01
N ASP A 61 28.87 7.85 -16.60
CA ASP A 61 29.24 7.21 -15.33
C ASP A 61 28.75 8.00 -14.12
N ARG A 62 28.82 9.33 -14.17
CA ARG A 62 28.31 10.20 -13.10
C ARG A 62 26.80 10.04 -12.89
N TYR A 63 26.03 9.85 -13.97
CA TYR A 63 24.57 9.75 -13.90
C TYR A 63 24.05 8.31 -13.82
N ALA A 64 24.90 7.30 -13.95
CA ALA A 64 24.51 5.89 -13.82
C ALA A 64 23.69 5.60 -12.53
N PRO A 65 24.00 6.17 -11.36
CA PRO A 65 23.18 5.96 -10.14
C PRO A 65 21.75 6.51 -10.24
N LEU A 66 21.50 7.53 -11.05
CA LEU A 66 20.18 8.17 -11.16
C LEU A 66 19.13 7.26 -11.80
N SER A 67 19.55 6.30 -12.62
CA SER A 67 18.64 5.33 -13.26
C SER A 67 17.72 4.66 -12.24
N LYS A 68 18.29 4.11 -11.16
CA LYS A 68 17.56 3.46 -10.08
C LYS A 68 16.94 4.46 -9.10
N GLY A 69 17.66 5.54 -8.78
CA GLY A 69 17.20 6.56 -7.84
C GLY A 69 15.90 7.23 -8.29
N LEU A 70 15.81 7.60 -9.57
CA LEU A 70 14.62 8.22 -10.14
C LEU A 70 13.43 7.25 -10.19
N SER A 71 13.65 5.97 -10.48
CA SER A 71 12.57 4.98 -10.42
C SER A 71 12.03 4.79 -9.00
N ALA A 72 12.91 4.76 -8.00
CA ALA A 72 12.51 4.66 -6.59
C ALA A 72 11.72 5.90 -6.12
N MET A 73 12.13 7.09 -6.57
CA MET A 73 11.40 8.34 -6.31
C MET A 73 10.00 8.31 -6.93
N LEU A 74 9.89 7.94 -8.22
CA LEU A 74 8.59 7.82 -8.89
C LEU A 74 7.66 6.81 -8.19
N ILE A 75 8.18 5.65 -7.80
CA ILE A 75 7.40 4.66 -7.05
C ILE A 75 6.89 5.25 -5.74
N THR A 76 7.73 6.00 -5.03
CA THR A 76 7.36 6.65 -3.78
C THR A 76 6.24 7.68 -4.01
N ASP A 77 6.36 8.51 -5.04
CA ASP A 77 5.35 9.51 -5.39
C ASP A 77 4.01 8.86 -5.77
N LEU A 78 4.04 7.78 -6.57
CA LEU A 78 2.85 7.03 -6.95
C LEU A 78 2.19 6.31 -5.76
N LYS A 79 2.98 5.81 -4.81
CA LYS A 79 2.46 5.26 -3.55
C LYS A 79 1.72 6.33 -2.74
N ASN A 80 2.23 7.56 -2.76
CA ASN A 80 1.64 8.68 -2.02
C ASN A 80 0.42 9.31 -2.72
N SER A 81 0.20 9.05 -4.01
CA SER A 81 -0.88 9.66 -4.80
C SER A 81 -2.25 8.95 -4.66
N SER A 82 -2.46 8.14 -3.62
CA SER A 82 -3.69 7.35 -3.38
C SER A 82 -4.13 6.48 -4.56
N THR A 83 -3.17 5.92 -5.31
CA THR A 83 -3.47 5.02 -6.44
C THR A 83 -3.87 3.63 -5.95
N SER A 84 -4.78 2.95 -6.65
CA SER A 84 -5.15 1.55 -6.37
C SER A 84 -4.17 0.52 -6.97
N LEU A 85 -3.08 1.01 -7.57
CA LEU A 85 -2.06 0.19 -8.23
C LEU A 85 -1.17 -0.51 -7.22
N GLN A 86 -0.92 -1.80 -7.46
CA GLN A 86 0.17 -2.51 -6.79
C GLN A 86 1.47 -2.22 -7.54
N LEU A 87 2.36 -1.44 -6.94
CA LEU A 87 3.64 -1.05 -7.54
C LEU A 87 4.73 -2.08 -7.20
N ILE A 88 5.43 -2.55 -8.22
CA ILE A 88 6.53 -3.51 -8.06
C ILE A 88 7.81 -3.04 -8.77
N GLU A 89 8.94 -3.24 -8.11
CA GLU A 89 10.27 -3.08 -8.71
C GLU A 89 10.68 -4.38 -9.38
N ARG A 90 11.15 -4.31 -10.62
CA ARG A 90 11.51 -5.49 -11.44
C ARG A 90 12.88 -5.31 -12.08
N GLU A 91 13.93 -5.20 -11.28
CA GLU A 91 15.31 -4.96 -11.76
C GLU A 91 15.77 -6.00 -12.80
N LYS A 92 15.39 -7.27 -12.62
CA LYS A 92 15.79 -8.36 -13.54
C LYS A 92 14.99 -8.40 -14.85
N ILE A 93 13.82 -7.76 -14.91
CA ILE A 93 13.01 -7.71 -16.15
C ILE A 93 13.71 -6.86 -17.20
N GLN A 94 14.42 -5.79 -16.81
CA GLN A 94 15.07 -4.92 -17.77
C GLN A 94 16.16 -5.65 -18.59
N ALA A 95 16.90 -6.57 -17.96
CA ALA A 95 17.87 -7.41 -18.66
C ALA A 95 17.17 -8.31 -19.71
N LEU A 96 16.08 -8.97 -19.31
CA LEU A 96 15.30 -9.83 -20.22
C LEU A 96 14.69 -9.03 -21.38
N LEU A 97 14.15 -7.83 -21.12
CA LEU A 97 13.62 -6.96 -22.17
C LEU A 97 14.70 -6.49 -23.13
N LYS A 98 15.90 -6.22 -22.63
CA LYS A 98 17.06 -5.86 -23.46
C LYS A 98 17.48 -7.01 -24.36
N GLU A 99 17.49 -8.24 -23.84
CA GLU A 99 17.76 -9.44 -24.64
C GLU A 99 16.72 -9.61 -25.76
N ILE A 100 15.43 -9.42 -25.46
CA ILE A 100 14.34 -9.50 -26.46
C ILE A 100 14.44 -8.39 -27.51
N ALA A 101 14.82 -7.17 -27.12
CA ALA A 101 14.94 -6.05 -28.06
C ALA A 101 16.16 -6.16 -28.98
N MET A 102 17.15 -6.98 -28.62
CA MET A 102 18.38 -7.21 -29.39
C MET A 102 18.35 -8.49 -30.25
N SER A 103 17.24 -9.25 -30.21
CA SER A 103 16.97 -10.40 -31.09
C SER A 103 16.17 -9.99 -32.32
#